data_AF-A0A851D627-F1
#
_entry.id   AF-A0A851D627-F1
#
_cell.length_a   1.000
_cell.length_b   1.000
_cell.length_c   1.000
_cell.angle_alpha   90.00
_cell.angle_beta   90.00
_cell.angle_gamma   90.00
#
_symmetry.space_group_name_H-M   'P 1'
#
loop_
_entity.id
_entity.type
_entity.pdbx_description
1 polymer ?
#
loop_
_entity_poly.entity_id
_entity_poly.type
_entity_poly.pdbx_seq_one_letter_code
_entity_poly.pdbx_strand_id
1 'polypeptide(L)'
;MGPPPSSALALLGLLVATASTVVSLPLPDAGPHVNYGWGEAIRLRHLYTGSKHGLLSAFLRIASDGRVDAAASQSPHSLLEIRAVAMRTVAIKGVRSSRYLCMDEAGRLHGQVS
;
A
#
# COMPACT_ATOMS: atom_id res chain seq x y z
N MET A 1 -63.88 18.83 -10.68
CA MET A 1 -63.84 17.89 -9.55
C MET A 1 -62.36 17.68 -9.21
N GLY A 2 -61.82 18.52 -8.32
CA GLY A 2 -60.39 18.48 -7.98
C GLY A 2 -60.08 17.27 -7.09
N PRO A 3 -58.86 16.70 -7.16
CA PRO A 3 -58.48 15.59 -6.27
C PRO A 3 -58.55 16.04 -4.80
N PRO A 4 -58.92 15.16 -3.86
CA PRO A 4 -59.01 15.49 -2.44
C PRO A 4 -57.61 15.87 -1.89
N PRO A 5 -57.53 16.79 -0.90
CA PRO A 5 -56.28 17.35 -0.41
C PRO A 5 -55.30 16.30 0.15
N SER A 6 -55.82 15.14 0.57
CA SER A 6 -55.06 14.00 1.07
C SER A 6 -54.24 13.28 -0.01
N SER A 7 -54.69 13.26 -1.27
CA SER A 7 -53.96 12.60 -2.37
C SER A 7 -52.74 13.41 -2.82
N ALA A 8 -52.83 14.75 -2.78
CA ALA A 8 -51.71 15.63 -3.10
C ALA A 8 -50.59 15.53 -2.06
N LEU A 9 -50.94 15.41 -0.78
CA LEU A 9 -49.98 15.22 0.32
C LEU A 9 -49.32 13.84 0.26
N ALA A 10 -50.07 12.79 -0.09
CA ALA A 10 -49.52 11.45 -0.26
C ALA A 10 -48.53 11.38 -1.44
N LEU A 11 -48.86 12.05 -2.56
CA LEU A 11 -47.96 12.15 -3.71
C LEU A 11 -46.71 12.98 -3.39
N LEU A 12 -46.86 14.06 -2.61
CA LEU A 12 -45.73 14.89 -2.18
C LEU A 12 -44.80 14.13 -1.22
N GLY A 13 -45.36 13.35 -0.29
CA GLY A 13 -44.60 12.49 0.62
C GLY A 13 -43.83 11.40 -0.11
N LEU A 14 -44.42 10.80 -1.15
CA LEU A 14 -43.77 9.78 -1.97
C LEU A 14 -42.63 10.36 -2.83
N LEU A 15 -42.76 11.60 -3.31
CA LEU A 15 -41.72 12.31 -4.07
C LEU A 15 -40.51 12.71 -3.19
N VAL A 16 -40.72 13.01 -1.92
CA VAL A 16 -39.63 13.30 -0.97
C VAL A 16 -38.87 12.02 -0.60
N ALA A 17 -39.55 10.87 -0.51
CA ALA A 17 -38.93 9.59 -0.16
C ALA A 17 -38.02 9.04 -1.28
N THR A 18 -38.30 9.33 -2.56
CA THR A 18 -37.47 8.86 -3.68
C THR A 18 -36.27 9.77 -3.99
N ALA A 19 -36.24 10.99 -3.45
CA ALA A 19 -35.15 11.94 -3.65
C ALA A 19 -33.95 11.74 -2.69
N SER A 20 -34.04 10.79 -1.76
CA SER A 20 -33.07 10.64 -0.66
C SER A 20 -32.07 9.49 -0.86
N THR A 21 -31.71 9.15 -2.10
CA THR A 21 -30.57 8.25 -2.34
C THR A 21 -29.27 9.05 -2.27
N VAL A 22 -28.82 9.31 -1.04
CA VAL A 22 -27.49 9.89 -0.79
C VAL A 22 -26.45 8.85 -1.20
N VAL A 23 -25.86 9.02 -2.37
CA VAL A 23 -24.68 8.26 -2.79
C VAL A 23 -23.46 8.93 -2.17
N SER A 24 -22.97 8.37 -1.07
CA SER A 24 -21.68 8.78 -0.50
C SER A 24 -20.55 8.29 -1.42
N LEU A 25 -19.94 9.19 -2.20
CA LEU A 25 -18.66 8.89 -2.84
C LEU A 25 -17.56 8.92 -1.78
N PRO A 26 -16.64 7.94 -1.73
CA PRO A 26 -15.48 8.02 -0.86
C PRO A 26 -14.67 9.27 -1.23
N LEU A 27 -14.29 10.06 -0.22
CA LEU A 27 -13.33 11.13 -0.44
C LEU A 27 -12.04 10.50 -0.98
N PRO A 28 -11.53 10.92 -2.15
CA PRO A 28 -10.21 10.48 -2.58
C PRO A 28 -9.20 10.97 -1.55
N ASP A 29 -8.47 10.03 -0.92
CA ASP A 29 -7.38 10.36 -0.01
C ASP A 29 -6.28 11.08 -0.81
N ALA A 30 -6.24 12.40 -0.70
CA ALA A 30 -5.44 13.31 -1.53
C ALA A 30 -4.02 13.54 -0.98
N GLY A 31 -3.51 12.63 -0.14
CA GLY A 31 -2.14 12.72 0.36
C GLY A 31 -1.11 12.33 -0.71
N PRO A 32 0.03 13.03 -0.84
CA PRO A 32 1.10 12.64 -1.77
C PRO A 32 1.62 11.21 -1.51
N HIS A 33 1.55 10.75 -0.26
CA HIS A 33 1.86 9.37 0.12
C HIS A 33 0.99 8.34 -0.61
N VAL A 34 -0.30 8.61 -0.76
CA VAL A 34 -1.26 7.73 -1.45
C VAL A 34 -0.91 7.61 -2.93
N ASN A 35 -0.51 8.71 -3.56
CA ASN A 35 -0.08 8.75 -4.96
C ASN A 35 1.23 7.97 -5.21
N TYR A 36 2.11 7.93 -4.22
CA TYR A 36 3.29 7.04 -4.23
C TYR A 36 2.94 5.59 -3.84
N GLY A 37 1.68 5.16 -3.94
CA GLY A 37 1.23 3.82 -3.59
C GLY A 37 1.37 3.48 -2.10
N TRP A 38 1.50 4.49 -1.22
CA TRP A 38 1.51 4.28 0.23
C TRP A 38 0.10 4.15 0.82
N GLY A 39 -0.96 4.31 0.02
CA GLY A 39 -2.33 3.95 0.41
C GLY A 39 -2.55 2.43 0.44
N GLU A 40 -1.75 1.66 -0.31
CA GLU A 40 -1.88 0.21 -0.40
C GLU A 40 -1.22 -0.50 0.77
N ALA A 41 -1.90 -1.54 1.27
CA ALA A 41 -1.40 -2.39 2.35
C ALA A 41 -0.15 -3.19 1.95
N ILE A 42 0.02 -3.44 0.64
CA ILE A 42 1.15 -4.16 0.05
C ILE A 42 1.80 -3.26 -1.00
N ARG A 43 3.12 -3.09 -0.91
CA ARG A 43 3.88 -2.18 -1.78
C ARG A 43 5.05 -2.90 -2.41
N LEU A 44 5.20 -2.76 -3.72
CA LEU A 44 6.35 -3.30 -4.47
C LEU A 44 7.37 -2.19 -4.72
N ARG A 45 8.55 -2.29 -4.11
CA ARG A 45 9.57 -1.23 -4.13
C ARG A 45 10.99 -1.80 -4.19
N HIS A 46 11.90 -0.99 -4.72
CA HIS A 46 13.34 -1.18 -4.57
C HIS A 46 13.83 -0.25 -3.47
N LEU A 47 14.41 -0.78 -2.40
CA LEU A 47 14.98 0.04 -1.32
C LEU A 47 16.36 0.54 -1.73
N TYR A 48 16.49 1.85 -1.87
CA TYR A 48 17.70 2.53 -2.30
C TYR A 48 18.43 3.14 -1.10
N THR A 49 19.76 3.08 -1.11
CA THR A 49 20.64 3.82 -0.22
C THR A 49 21.74 4.52 -1.01
N GLY A 50 22.20 5.66 -0.51
CA GLY A 50 23.27 6.43 -1.12
C GLY A 50 24.17 7.06 -0.06
N SER A 51 25.46 7.18 -0.36
CA SER A 51 26.40 7.94 0.48
C SER A 51 26.14 9.45 0.38
N LYS A 52 26.54 10.21 1.41
CA LYS A 52 26.38 11.68 1.48
C LYS A 52 26.95 12.44 0.28
N HIS A 53 27.94 11.88 -0.42
CA HIS A 53 28.58 12.49 -1.59
C HIS A 53 28.17 11.84 -2.92
N GLY A 54 27.19 10.94 -2.93
CA GLY A 54 26.71 10.26 -4.14
C GLY A 54 27.70 9.26 -4.76
N LEU A 55 28.86 9.03 -4.14
CA LEU A 55 29.91 8.13 -4.65
C LEU A 55 29.51 6.67 -4.61
N LEU A 56 28.62 6.31 -3.67
CA LEU A 56 28.06 4.97 -3.54
C LEU A 56 26.54 5.07 -3.59
N SER A 57 25.94 4.27 -4.46
CA SER A 57 24.50 4.08 -4.57
C SER A 57 24.23 2.58 -4.69
N ALA A 58 23.23 2.10 -3.95
CA ALA A 58 22.92 0.68 -3.95
C ALA A 58 21.45 0.40 -3.62
N PHE A 59 20.99 -0.74 -4.12
CA PHE A 59 19.68 -1.29 -3.82
C PHE A 59 19.83 -2.52 -2.93
N LEU A 60 18.99 -2.63 -1.90
CA LEU A 60 18.91 -3.83 -1.07
C LEU A 60 18.46 -5.01 -1.92
N ARG A 61 19.24 -6.09 -1.93
CA ARG A 61 18.97 -7.31 -2.69
C ARG A 61 18.91 -8.52 -1.74
N ILE A 62 17.91 -9.37 -1.95
CA ILE A 62 17.79 -10.66 -1.26
C ILE A 62 17.98 -11.77 -2.31
N ALA A 63 19.14 -12.40 -2.29
CA ALA A 63 19.50 -13.46 -3.20
C ALA A 63 18.71 -14.75 -2.93
N SER A 64 18.69 -15.66 -3.92
CA SER A 64 17.94 -16.93 -3.84
C SER A 64 18.45 -17.87 -2.75
N ASP A 65 19.71 -17.74 -2.36
CA ASP A 65 20.35 -18.48 -1.26
C ASP A 65 20.08 -17.86 0.13
N GLY A 66 19.43 -16.69 0.19
CA GLY A 66 19.18 -15.96 1.42
C GLY A 66 20.28 -14.97 1.81
N ARG A 67 21.31 -14.78 0.99
CA ARG A 67 22.25 -13.67 1.19
C ARG A 67 21.55 -12.34 0.98
N VAL A 68 21.79 -11.39 1.88
CA VAL A 68 21.38 -9.99 1.73
C VAL A 68 22.60 -9.16 1.41
N ASP A 69 22.56 -8.45 0.29
CA ASP A 69 23.67 -7.61 -0.17
C ASP A 69 23.17 -6.38 -0.96
N ALA A 70 24.12 -5.65 -1.54
CA ALA A 70 23.88 -4.40 -2.25
C ALA A 70 24.04 -4.59 -3.76
N ALA A 71 23.05 -4.20 -4.54
CA ALA A 71 23.09 -4.20 -6.00
C ALA A 71 23.29 -2.78 -6.54
N ALA A 72 24.15 -2.60 -7.55
CA ALA A 72 24.39 -1.29 -8.17
C ALA A 72 23.20 -0.75 -8.99
N SER A 73 22.28 -1.63 -9.38
CA SER A 73 21.07 -1.29 -10.14
C SER A 73 19.86 -2.08 -9.65
N GLN A 74 18.67 -1.65 -10.06
CA GLN A 74 17.45 -2.40 -9.83
C GLN A 74 17.51 -3.75 -10.57
N SER A 75 17.03 -4.80 -9.91
CA SER A 75 17.06 -6.17 -10.41
C SER A 75 15.86 -6.97 -9.86
N PRO A 76 15.52 -8.13 -10.43
CA PRO A 76 14.45 -8.96 -9.90
C PRO A 76 14.63 -9.32 -8.42
N HIS A 77 15.87 -9.54 -7.98
CA HIS A 77 16.19 -9.88 -6.59
C HIS A 77 16.24 -8.67 -5.64
N SER A 78 16.21 -7.44 -6.17
CA SER A 78 16.06 -6.22 -5.36
C SER A 78 14.63 -5.67 -5.36
N LEU A 79 13.68 -6.36 -6.00
CA LEU A 79 12.26 -6.05 -5.89
C LEU A 79 11.71 -6.65 -4.59
N LEU A 80 11.19 -5.79 -3.72
CA LEU A 80 10.73 -6.13 -2.39
C LEU A 80 9.23 -5.84 -2.25
N GLU A 81 8.52 -6.79 -1.68
CA GLU A 81 7.18 -6.61 -1.14
C GLU A 81 7.29 -6.07 0.29
N ILE A 82 6.65 -4.94 0.55
CA ILE A 82 6.58 -4.30 1.86
C ILE A 82 5.13 -4.30 2.30
N ARG A 83 4.84 -5.00 3.41
CA ARG A 83 3.49 -5.15 3.95
C ARG A 83 3.44 -4.68 5.40
N ALA A 84 2.43 -3.90 5.76
CA ALA A 84 2.19 -3.53 7.15
C ALA A 84 1.75 -4.76 7.96
N VAL A 85 2.36 -4.99 9.12
CA VAL A 85 2.01 -6.09 10.04
C VAL A 85 1.51 -5.57 11.40
N ALA A 86 1.88 -4.35 11.76
CA ALA A 86 1.36 -3.61 12.90
C ALA A 86 1.55 -2.11 12.65
N MET A 87 1.06 -1.26 13.57
CA MET A 87 1.34 0.17 13.49
C MET A 87 2.86 0.40 13.47
N ARG A 88 3.31 1.21 12.50
CA ARG A 88 4.73 1.57 12.29
C ARG A 88 5.66 0.36 12.04
N THR A 89 5.11 -0.83 11.78
CA THR A 89 5.87 -2.07 11.61
C THR A 89 5.53 -2.74 10.29
N VAL A 90 6.56 -3.14 9.54
CA VAL A 90 6.41 -3.80 8.23
C VAL A 90 7.17 -5.11 8.20
N ALA A 91 6.64 -6.07 7.44
CA ALA A 91 7.41 -7.19 6.93
C ALA A 91 7.91 -6.84 5.52
N ILE A 92 9.15 -7.23 5.22
CA ILE A 92 9.78 -7.03 3.92
C ILE A 92 10.13 -8.40 3.35
N LYS A 93 9.69 -8.69 2.12
CA LYS A 93 9.91 -9.97 1.44
C LYS A 93 10.49 -9.75 0.05
N GLY A 94 11.52 -10.49 -0.33
CA GLY A 94 12.03 -10.50 -1.70
C GLY A 94 11.06 -11.22 -2.63
N VAL A 95 10.57 -10.53 -3.68
CA VAL A 95 9.59 -11.11 -4.62
C VAL A 95 10.19 -12.28 -5.37
N ARG A 96 11.42 -12.12 -5.89
CA ARG A 96 12.08 -13.17 -6.68
C ARG A 96 12.61 -14.33 -5.84
N SER A 97 13.05 -14.07 -4.62
CA SER A 97 13.62 -15.10 -3.73
C SER A 97 12.58 -15.77 -2.84
N SER A 98 11.39 -15.19 -2.70
CA SER A 98 10.34 -15.63 -1.76
C SER A 98 10.80 -15.67 -0.29
N ARG A 99 11.81 -14.88 0.07
CA ARG A 99 12.41 -14.85 1.41
C ARG A 99 12.11 -13.55 2.15
N TYR A 100 11.81 -13.65 3.44
CA TYR A 100 11.67 -12.50 4.32
C TYR A 100 13.03 -11.94 4.73
N LEU A 101 13.12 -10.62 4.84
CA LEU A 101 14.28 -9.94 5.39
C LEU A 101 14.24 -10.07 6.92
N CYS A 102 15.15 -10.88 7.45
CA CYS A 102 15.33 -11.12 8.87
C CYS A 102 16.65 -10.49 9.34
N MET A 103 16.77 -10.32 10.65
CA MET A 103 17.97 -9.81 11.31
C MET A 103 18.28 -10.71 12.51
N ASP A 104 19.53 -11.13 12.63
CA ASP A 104 19.99 -11.88 13.81
C ASP A 104 20.37 -10.96 14.98
N GLU A 105 20.76 -11.56 16.10
CA GLU A 105 21.15 -10.83 17.33
C GLU A 105 22.37 -9.92 17.13
N ALA A 106 23.22 -10.22 16.14
CA ALA A 106 24.39 -9.40 15.80
C ALA A 106 24.03 -8.26 14.83
N GLY A 107 22.77 -8.13 14.42
CA GLY A 107 22.32 -7.13 13.45
C GLY A 107 22.59 -7.51 11.99
N ARG A 108 22.99 -8.76 11.71
CA ARG A 108 23.26 -9.21 10.34
C ARG A 108 21.95 -9.57 9.65
N LEU A 109 21.75 -8.94 8.50
CA LEU A 109 20.59 -9.18 7.63
C LEU A 109 20.75 -10.49 6.84
N HIS A 110 19.68 -11.27 6.78
CA HIS A 110 19.61 -12.52 6.01
C HIS A 110 18.19 -12.78 5.52
N GLY A 111 18.06 -13.62 4.49
CA GLY A 111 16.80 -13.99 3.87
C GLY A 111 16.32 -15.37 4.32
N GLN A 112 15.17 -15.43 5.00
CA GLN A 112 14.59 -16.69 5.50
C GLN A 112 13.30 -17.06 4.76
N VAL A 113 13.11 -18.36 4.48
CA VAL A 113 11.82 -18.88 4.01
C VAL A 113 10.87 -19.04 5.21
N SER A 114 9.61 -18.68 5.02
CA SER A 114 8.58 -18.89 6.06
C SER A 114 8.24 -20.37 6.22
#